data_AF-A0A924V9N0-F1
#
_entry.id   AF-A0A924V9N0-F1
#
_cell.length_a   1.000
_cell.length_b   1.000
_cell.length_c   1.000
_cell.angle_alpha   90.00
_cell.angle_beta   90.00
_cell.angle_gamma   90.00
#
_symmetry.space_group_name_H-M   'P 1'
#
loop_
_entity.id
_entity.type
_entity.pdbx_description
1 polymer ?
#
loop_
_entity_poly.entity_id
_entity_poly.type
_entity_poly.pdbx_seq_one_letter_code
_entity_poly.pdbx_strand_id
1 'polypeptide(L)'
;MSNKNLIYGVLFLMLFNVSVAMAKPVKKRNVAQAANQTVCTVTINSDDEKKLFTDYLSKDSRYKFQELVTGQDNWFDEACKSGVKCDVVVISGHFAGSFFGSSGKYLSLSELESKSCSRKCGGILENPKEIYLFGCNTLADKSPDSRTPDQYYRVLTEEEGMTRDTARRIVESRYGAAGEDNVNRMRRVFAGVPAIYGFSSKAPLGVDTKPVLNKHLQQVSEGFFSHINDLEQAKSRQPYTVESLAAIKNKNLFELYGAYYKSKGRPNCFTQTAGIDSRDDVADRICKIRNSNNSISARAANLAVLMNSDTRLSYIELCNDFFNEISLKKLSPEENIAVNAIRNNEKLKDELVKVVGNLSFFLGYQYGSLAIQLGAPQSVIVPILSKAFANTMNDGGTLEEYDVIRSLARFNTFHENLNLKFEDFKQDVVWKSAFAVASIGLTETKNELIIEKIISLLSTGDKTVQSQAAIAIGDLKISNPTAIEKLISGLNNPNYFVRINIINSLNYLNVENASVVQAGLKTLKSDPNDEVRAAAIVLVSKFKTAGENGLIQLGESLKDSSWKVRKNAADFLSRVEIKNMTIISYLIDGLADDNFYVKMSCESALRKNKNNLNDELKNKLKNKFPEVHKKL
;
A
#
# COMPACT_ATOMS: atom_id res chain seq x y z
N MET A 1 62.10 -4.01 -67.17
CA MET A 1 61.52 -2.75 -67.68
C MET A 1 61.01 -1.97 -66.49
N SER A 2 61.42 -0.76 -66.15
CA SER A 2 62.39 0.18 -66.73
C SER A 2 62.78 1.15 -65.61
N ASN A 3 64.10 1.27 -65.37
CA ASN A 3 64.89 2.47 -65.09
C ASN A 3 64.51 3.45 -63.96
N LYS A 4 65.45 4.04 -63.21
CA LYS A 4 66.93 3.97 -63.17
C LYS A 4 67.37 4.85 -61.98
N ASN A 5 68.37 4.38 -61.23
CA ASN A 5 69.65 5.04 -60.89
C ASN A 5 69.61 6.42 -60.16
N LEU A 6 70.57 6.86 -59.35
CA LEU A 6 72.03 6.64 -59.24
C LEU A 6 72.49 7.54 -58.05
N ILE A 7 73.40 7.19 -57.11
CA ILE A 7 74.87 7.45 -57.07
C ILE A 7 75.23 7.35 -55.56
N TYR A 8 76.05 6.40 -55.08
CA TYR A 8 77.54 6.32 -55.08
C TYR A 8 78.27 7.24 -54.08
N GLY A 9 79.18 6.65 -53.28
CA GLY A 9 80.28 7.33 -52.57
C GLY A 9 80.38 6.98 -51.07
N VAL A 10 80.85 5.79 -50.67
CA VAL A 10 82.26 5.36 -50.44
C VAL A 10 82.89 5.86 -49.12
N LEU A 11 83.18 4.86 -48.27
CA LEU A 11 84.22 4.72 -47.23
C LEU A 11 84.46 5.84 -46.18
N PHE A 12 84.31 5.47 -44.91
CA PHE A 12 85.41 5.63 -43.95
C PHE A 12 85.29 4.61 -42.79
N LEU A 13 86.37 3.87 -42.53
CA LEU A 13 86.52 3.01 -41.35
C LEU A 13 86.46 3.85 -40.07
N MET A 14 85.71 3.42 -39.06
CA MET A 14 86.10 3.66 -37.66
C MET A 14 85.68 2.53 -36.74
N LEU A 15 86.65 2.19 -35.89
CA LEU A 15 86.74 1.11 -34.93
C LEU A 15 85.72 1.23 -33.79
N PHE A 16 85.26 0.08 -33.32
CA PHE A 16 84.66 -0.09 -32.00
C PHE A 16 85.64 0.33 -30.90
N ASN A 17 85.19 1.19 -29.97
CA ASN A 17 85.52 1.01 -28.57
C ASN A 17 84.49 1.67 -27.63
N VAL A 18 84.21 0.92 -26.57
CA VAL A 18 83.21 1.12 -25.53
C VAL A 18 83.54 2.33 -24.67
N SER A 19 82.52 3.09 -24.25
CA SER A 19 82.61 3.92 -23.04
C SER A 19 81.27 3.93 -22.31
N VAL A 20 81.35 3.49 -21.05
CA VAL A 20 80.29 3.32 -20.07
C VAL A 20 79.73 4.69 -19.66
N ALA A 21 78.41 4.87 -19.76
CA ALA A 21 77.71 5.97 -19.10
C ALA A 21 76.84 5.41 -17.98
N MET A 22 77.21 5.74 -16.74
CA MET A 22 76.57 5.29 -15.51
C MET A 22 75.10 5.70 -15.42
N ALA A 23 74.24 4.73 -15.10
CA ALA A 23 72.83 4.97 -14.77
C ALA A 23 72.72 5.79 -13.47
N LYS A 24 72.08 6.97 -13.56
CA LYS A 24 71.63 7.73 -12.38
C LYS A 24 70.51 6.95 -11.67
N PRO A 25 70.48 6.92 -10.33
CA PRO A 25 69.46 6.19 -9.61
C PRO A 25 68.09 6.85 -9.84
N VAL A 26 67.15 6.05 -10.32
CA VAL A 26 65.73 6.39 -10.39
C VAL A 26 65.27 6.69 -8.96
N LYS A 27 64.92 7.97 -8.70
CA LYS A 27 64.25 8.36 -7.45
C LYS A 27 63.01 7.48 -7.29
N LYS A 28 62.97 6.70 -6.20
CA LYS A 28 61.75 6.02 -5.74
C LYS A 28 60.61 7.04 -5.78
N ARG A 29 59.61 6.81 -6.63
CA ARG A 29 58.32 7.50 -6.52
C ARG A 29 57.85 7.27 -5.09
N ASN A 30 57.62 8.35 -4.35
CA ASN A 30 56.86 8.30 -3.12
C ASN A 30 55.57 7.56 -3.43
N VAL A 31 55.40 6.38 -2.84
CA VAL A 31 54.11 5.70 -2.76
C VAL A 31 53.24 6.66 -1.97
N ALA A 32 52.34 7.37 -2.66
CA ALA A 32 51.27 8.09 -1.99
C ALA A 32 50.61 7.10 -1.05
N GLN A 33 50.55 7.44 0.24
CA GLN A 33 49.93 6.63 1.27
C GLN A 33 48.53 6.24 0.79
N ALA A 34 48.34 4.95 0.50
CA ALA A 34 47.13 4.48 -0.16
C ALA A 34 45.93 4.81 0.75
N ALA A 35 44.92 5.49 0.20
CA ALA A 35 43.79 5.97 0.98
C ALA A 35 43.09 4.79 1.69
N ASN A 36 42.71 5.00 2.94
CA ASN A 36 41.94 4.01 3.69
C ASN A 36 40.61 3.73 2.97
N GLN A 37 40.21 2.46 2.94
CA GLN A 37 38.96 2.01 2.33
C GLN A 37 37.92 1.78 3.43
N THR A 38 36.69 2.22 3.20
CA THR A 38 35.60 2.07 4.17
C THR A 38 34.61 1.00 3.71
N VAL A 39 34.47 -0.05 4.51
CA VAL A 39 33.46 -1.10 4.35
C VAL A 39 32.25 -0.73 5.20
N CYS A 40 31.16 -0.37 4.53
CA CYS A 40 29.89 -0.09 5.16
C CYS A 40 28.98 -1.32 5.14
N THR A 41 28.28 -1.54 6.24
CA THR A 41 27.36 -2.67 6.41
C THR A 41 25.97 -2.14 6.76
N VAL A 42 24.95 -2.82 6.23
CA VAL A 42 23.54 -2.60 6.53
C VAL A 42 22.98 -3.94 6.99
N THR A 43 22.97 -4.16 8.30
CA THR A 43 22.56 -5.46 8.89
C THR A 43 21.09 -5.45 9.33
N ILE A 44 20.18 -5.65 8.37
CA ILE A 44 18.74 -5.65 8.64
C ILE A 44 18.26 -7.04 9.11
N ASN A 45 18.83 -8.13 8.59
CA ASN A 45 18.41 -9.49 8.96
C ASN A 45 19.40 -10.27 9.83
N SER A 46 20.66 -10.34 9.43
CA SER A 46 21.71 -10.97 10.24
C SER A 46 23.03 -10.20 10.12
N ASP A 47 23.94 -10.48 11.06
CA ASP A 47 25.28 -9.89 11.08
C ASP A 47 26.36 -10.85 10.53
N ASP A 48 25.95 -11.97 9.92
CA ASP A 48 26.87 -13.01 9.42
C ASP A 48 27.83 -12.46 8.37
N GLU A 49 27.30 -11.73 7.37
CA GLU A 49 28.12 -11.13 6.33
C GLU A 49 29.00 -10.01 6.89
N LYS A 50 28.47 -9.19 7.82
CA LYS A 50 29.27 -8.15 8.49
C LYS A 50 30.46 -8.76 9.22
N LYS A 51 30.24 -9.78 10.05
CA LYS A 51 31.30 -10.49 10.79
C LYS A 51 32.34 -11.03 9.83
N LEU A 52 31.90 -11.67 8.75
CA LEU A 52 32.81 -12.26 7.77
C LEU A 52 33.72 -11.21 7.09
N PHE A 53 33.15 -10.11 6.59
CA PHE A 53 33.96 -9.04 6.00
C PHE A 53 34.91 -8.41 7.03
N THR A 54 34.45 -8.24 8.27
CA THR A 54 35.25 -7.69 9.37
C THR A 54 36.43 -8.61 9.72
N ASP A 55 36.19 -9.91 9.92
CA ASP A 55 37.20 -10.89 10.32
C ASP A 55 38.32 -11.03 9.27
N TYR A 56 38.00 -10.89 7.99
CA TYR A 56 38.96 -11.02 6.90
C TYR A 56 39.72 -9.73 6.62
N LEU A 57 39.02 -8.61 6.50
CA LEU A 57 39.62 -7.35 6.04
C LEU A 57 40.27 -6.56 7.18
N SER A 58 39.88 -6.77 8.44
CA SER A 58 40.49 -6.09 9.60
C SER A 58 41.96 -6.43 9.81
N LYS A 59 42.46 -7.51 9.18
CA LYS A 59 43.87 -7.88 9.15
C LYS A 59 44.73 -6.84 8.42
N ASP A 60 44.11 -6.04 7.56
CA ASP A 60 44.75 -4.93 6.85
C ASP A 60 44.27 -3.59 7.43
N SER A 61 45.18 -2.87 8.08
CA SER A 61 44.93 -1.60 8.76
C SER A 61 44.36 -0.48 7.87
N ARG A 62 44.38 -0.65 6.53
CA ARG A 62 43.81 0.30 5.57
C ARG A 62 42.27 0.25 5.56
N TYR A 63 41.65 -0.82 6.06
CA TYR A 63 40.18 -0.92 6.09
C TYR A 63 39.59 -0.31 7.36
N LYS A 64 38.52 0.44 7.18
CA LYS A 64 37.63 0.93 8.23
C LYS A 64 36.26 0.27 8.06
N PHE A 65 35.57 0.01 9.15
CA PHE A 65 34.25 -0.61 9.14
C PHE A 65 33.22 0.34 9.73
N GLN A 66 32.08 0.47 9.05
CA GLN A 66 30.96 1.29 9.51
C GLN A 66 29.67 0.49 9.42
N GLU A 67 28.98 0.28 10.54
CA GLU A 67 27.58 -0.15 10.53
C GLU A 67 26.70 1.08 10.30
N LEU A 68 25.80 1.01 9.32
CA LEU A 68 24.88 2.11 9.01
C LEU A 68 23.55 1.96 9.74
N VAL A 69 23.12 0.75 10.07
CA VAL A 69 21.87 0.53 10.81
C VAL A 69 22.09 0.88 12.28
N THR A 70 21.31 1.84 12.77
CA THR A 70 21.30 2.23 14.18
C THR A 70 19.96 1.87 14.82
N GLY A 71 19.84 2.04 16.14
CA GLY A 71 18.58 1.82 16.85
C GLY A 71 17.46 2.80 16.46
N GLN A 72 17.78 3.92 15.81
CA GLN A 72 16.81 4.94 15.42
C GLN A 72 15.97 4.52 14.21
N ASP A 73 14.76 5.06 14.05
CA ASP A 73 13.88 4.70 12.94
C ASP A 73 14.29 5.38 11.63
N ASN A 74 14.84 6.59 11.71
CA ASN A 74 15.41 7.35 10.59
C ASN A 74 16.91 7.04 10.35
N TRP A 75 17.36 5.84 10.72
CA TRP A 75 18.78 5.45 10.70
C TRP A 75 19.46 5.70 9.35
N PHE A 76 18.76 5.46 8.23
CA PHE A 76 19.35 5.62 6.90
C PHE A 76 19.54 7.10 6.56
N ASP A 77 18.62 7.96 6.98
CA ASP A 77 18.76 9.41 6.85
C ASP A 77 19.95 9.95 7.65
N GLU A 78 20.14 9.47 8.87
CA GLU A 78 21.29 9.84 9.69
C GLU A 78 22.61 9.33 9.10
N ALA A 79 22.61 8.11 8.55
CA ALA A 79 23.74 7.57 7.82
C ALA A 79 24.12 8.47 6.63
N CYS A 80 23.15 8.92 5.82
CA CYS A 80 23.41 9.85 4.73
C CYS A 80 23.93 11.21 5.24
N LYS A 81 23.37 11.76 6.33
CA LYS A 81 23.80 13.04 6.93
C LYS A 81 25.20 13.00 7.55
N SER A 82 25.66 11.83 7.98
CA SER A 82 27.00 11.66 8.57
C SER A 82 28.14 12.03 7.61
N GLY A 83 27.87 12.04 6.29
CA GLY A 83 28.87 12.30 5.27
C GLY A 83 29.84 11.14 5.04
N VAL A 84 29.52 9.94 5.55
CA VAL A 84 30.33 8.73 5.33
C VAL A 84 30.49 8.45 3.84
N LYS A 85 31.70 8.03 3.45
CA LYS A 85 32.02 7.59 2.09
C LYS A 85 32.41 6.13 2.12
N CYS A 86 31.53 5.29 1.61
CA CYS A 86 31.70 3.85 1.57
C CYS A 86 32.39 3.44 0.26
N ASP A 87 33.43 2.62 0.34
CA ASP A 87 34.10 2.01 -0.81
C ASP A 87 33.49 0.65 -1.14
N VAL A 88 33.07 -0.08 -0.11
CA VAL A 88 32.31 -1.33 -0.21
C VAL A 88 31.04 -1.18 0.61
N VAL A 89 29.90 -1.62 0.07
CA VAL A 89 28.63 -1.68 0.82
C VAL A 89 28.11 -3.11 0.85
N VAL A 90 27.77 -3.61 2.03
CA VAL A 90 27.19 -4.93 2.24
C VAL A 90 25.82 -4.78 2.87
N ILE A 91 24.77 -5.17 2.15
CA ILE A 91 23.38 -5.13 2.63
C ILE A 91 22.91 -6.56 2.88
N SER A 92 22.53 -6.86 4.12
CA SER A 92 21.99 -8.17 4.54
C SER A 92 20.54 -8.02 4.99
N GLY A 93 19.62 -8.61 4.21
CA GLY A 93 18.18 -8.51 4.46
C GLY A 93 17.37 -9.52 3.63
N HIS A 94 16.20 -9.92 4.14
CA HIS A 94 15.15 -10.41 3.24
C HIS A 94 14.80 -9.28 2.26
N PHE A 95 14.42 -9.63 1.03
CA PHE A 95 14.13 -8.63 0.01
C PHE A 95 12.88 -8.98 -0.81
N ALA A 96 11.96 -8.02 -0.87
CA ALA A 96 10.75 -8.08 -1.67
C ALA A 96 10.28 -6.64 -1.99
N GLY A 97 11.08 -5.91 -2.77
CA GLY A 97 10.89 -4.48 -3.05
C GLY A 97 11.32 -3.55 -1.90
N SER A 98 11.54 -4.10 -0.72
CA SER A 98 12.23 -3.48 0.42
C SER A 98 13.13 -4.51 1.08
N PHE A 99 14.22 -4.04 1.71
CA PHE A 99 14.97 -4.85 2.66
C PHE A 99 14.28 -4.84 4.02
N PHE A 100 14.15 -6.01 4.63
CA PHE A 100 13.56 -6.23 5.94
C PHE A 100 14.16 -7.48 6.59
N GLY A 101 13.88 -7.72 7.87
CA GLY A 101 14.45 -8.86 8.59
C GLY A 101 14.31 -8.74 10.10
N SER A 102 15.06 -9.58 10.82
CA SER A 102 14.94 -9.75 12.27
C SER A 102 15.16 -8.48 13.11
N SER A 103 15.86 -7.47 12.59
CA SER A 103 16.09 -6.19 13.30
C SER A 103 14.83 -5.31 13.44
N GLY A 104 13.76 -5.61 12.68
CA GLY A 104 12.58 -4.74 12.58
C GLY A 104 12.82 -3.44 11.79
N LYS A 105 14.00 -3.28 11.19
CA LYS A 105 14.33 -2.14 10.31
C LYS A 105 13.93 -2.43 8.87
N TYR A 106 13.61 -1.37 8.14
CA TYR A 106 13.19 -1.44 6.75
C TYR A 106 14.00 -0.46 5.90
N LEU A 107 14.28 -0.84 4.65
CA LEU A 107 14.88 0.03 3.65
C LEU A 107 14.25 -0.26 2.29
N SER A 108 13.31 0.59 1.87
CA SER A 108 12.58 0.37 0.62
C SER A 108 13.39 0.77 -0.61
N LEU A 109 13.14 0.12 -1.75
CA LEU A 109 13.71 0.57 -3.03
C LEU A 109 13.30 2.00 -3.36
N SER A 110 12.06 2.39 -3.06
CA SER A 110 11.58 3.75 -3.32
C SER A 110 12.32 4.79 -2.49
N GLU A 111 12.66 4.46 -1.23
CA GLU A 111 13.50 5.31 -0.39
C GLU A 111 14.92 5.41 -0.94
N LEU A 112 15.55 4.28 -1.27
CA LEU A 112 16.88 4.23 -1.88
C LEU A 112 16.96 5.06 -3.17
N GLU A 113 15.98 4.90 -4.07
CA GLU A 113 15.88 5.67 -5.31
C GLU A 113 15.71 7.17 -5.03
N SER A 114 14.86 7.54 -4.06
CA SER A 114 14.66 8.93 -3.65
C SER A 114 15.95 9.55 -3.10
N LYS A 115 16.70 8.84 -2.24
CA LYS A 115 17.97 9.31 -1.70
C LYS A 115 19.03 9.47 -2.80
N SER A 116 19.08 8.54 -3.75
CA SER A 116 19.95 8.61 -4.93
C SER A 116 19.60 9.83 -5.80
N CYS A 117 18.32 10.02 -6.13
CA CYS A 117 17.85 11.18 -6.90
C CYS A 117 18.20 12.54 -6.26
N SER A 118 18.14 12.62 -4.94
CA SER A 118 18.49 13.86 -4.21
C SER A 118 20.00 14.12 -4.11
N ARG A 119 20.83 13.13 -4.47
CA ARG A 119 22.30 13.10 -4.27
C ARG A 119 22.77 13.36 -2.83
N LYS A 120 21.85 13.37 -1.86
CA LYS A 120 22.16 13.57 -0.42
C LYS A 120 22.90 12.38 0.19
N CYS A 121 22.79 11.21 -0.43
CA CYS A 121 23.40 9.98 0.06
C CYS A 121 24.49 9.43 -0.88
N GLY A 122 25.10 10.30 -1.71
CA GLY A 122 26.08 9.89 -2.71
C GLY A 122 27.28 9.15 -2.11
N GLY A 123 27.67 9.44 -0.86
CA GLY A 123 28.73 8.71 -0.15
C GLY A 123 28.43 7.23 0.11
N ILE A 124 27.16 6.84 0.19
CA ILE A 124 26.73 5.45 0.45
C ILE A 124 26.22 4.78 -0.83
N LEU A 125 25.56 5.52 -1.72
CA LEU A 125 24.86 4.95 -2.88
C LEU A 125 25.65 5.07 -4.18
N GLU A 126 26.38 6.17 -4.39
CA GLU A 126 27.08 6.44 -5.65
C GLU A 126 28.59 6.25 -5.53
N ASN A 127 29.20 6.52 -4.37
CA ASN A 127 30.63 6.40 -4.09
C ASN A 127 31.20 4.96 -4.04
N PRO A 128 30.43 3.90 -3.68
CA PRO A 128 30.97 2.56 -3.63
C PRO A 128 31.57 2.08 -4.96
N LYS A 129 32.52 1.16 -4.85
CA LYS A 129 33.19 0.48 -5.94
C LYS A 129 32.55 -0.87 -6.14
N GLU A 130 32.14 -1.51 -5.05
CA GLU A 130 31.31 -2.69 -5.11
C GLU A 130 30.25 -2.74 -4.03
N ILE A 131 29.16 -3.43 -4.34
CA ILE A 131 27.99 -3.57 -3.48
C ILE A 131 27.54 -5.03 -3.47
N TYR A 132 27.26 -5.55 -2.28
CA TYR A 132 26.72 -6.88 -2.07
C TYR A 132 25.30 -6.78 -1.53
N LEU A 133 24.33 -7.30 -2.29
CA LEU A 133 22.91 -7.30 -1.96
C LEU A 133 22.46 -8.72 -1.59
N PHE A 134 22.65 -9.08 -0.31
CA PHE A 134 22.20 -10.36 0.23
C PHE A 134 20.71 -10.31 0.52
N GLY A 135 19.95 -10.83 -0.42
CA GLY A 135 18.50 -10.98 -0.36
C GLY A 135 17.99 -11.65 -1.64
N CYS A 136 16.90 -12.39 -1.54
CA CYS A 136 16.27 -12.99 -2.72
C CYS A 136 15.84 -11.88 -3.70
N ASN A 137 15.86 -12.16 -5.01
CA ASN A 137 15.34 -11.26 -6.05
C ASN A 137 15.95 -9.84 -6.12
N THR A 138 17.03 -9.55 -5.40
CA THR A 138 17.66 -8.20 -5.38
C THR A 138 18.05 -7.73 -6.78
N LEU A 139 18.47 -8.65 -7.65
CA LEU A 139 18.82 -8.38 -9.04
C LEU A 139 17.98 -9.27 -9.99
N ALA A 140 16.72 -9.50 -9.65
CA ALA A 140 15.77 -10.16 -10.53
C ALA A 140 15.30 -9.20 -11.63
N ASP A 141 15.36 -9.67 -12.87
CA ASP A 141 14.63 -9.11 -14.01
C ASP A 141 13.22 -9.74 -14.09
N LYS A 142 12.53 -9.59 -15.22
CA LYS A 142 11.23 -10.25 -15.48
C LYS A 142 11.35 -11.72 -15.91
N SER A 143 12.56 -12.30 -15.96
CA SER A 143 12.73 -13.71 -16.34
C SER A 143 12.10 -14.64 -15.31
N PRO A 144 11.70 -15.89 -15.69
CA PRO A 144 11.04 -16.79 -14.77
C PRO A 144 11.87 -17.10 -13.50
N ASP A 145 11.26 -16.93 -12.34
CA ASP A 145 11.80 -17.41 -11.06
C ASP A 145 11.61 -18.94 -10.97
N SER A 146 12.42 -19.60 -10.15
CA SER A 146 12.17 -20.97 -9.67
C SER A 146 10.79 -21.18 -9.03
N ARG A 147 10.15 -20.10 -8.57
CA ARG A 147 8.80 -20.08 -7.99
C ARG A 147 7.77 -19.60 -9.00
N THR A 148 6.58 -20.17 -8.98
CA THR A 148 5.40 -19.59 -9.66
C THR A 148 4.92 -18.32 -8.94
N PRO A 149 4.12 -17.45 -9.60
CA PRO A 149 3.52 -16.29 -8.95
C PRO A 149 2.77 -16.65 -7.65
N ASP A 150 1.97 -17.72 -7.65
CA ASP A 150 1.23 -18.18 -6.48
C ASP A 150 2.14 -18.70 -5.35
N GLN A 151 3.22 -19.41 -5.71
CA GLN A 151 4.20 -19.85 -4.72
C GLN A 151 4.91 -18.66 -4.08
N TYR A 152 5.28 -17.66 -4.88
CA TYR A 152 5.93 -16.47 -4.35
C TYR A 152 4.98 -15.64 -3.49
N TYR A 153 3.73 -15.47 -3.93
CA TYR A 153 2.67 -14.84 -3.14
C TYR A 153 2.53 -15.50 -1.77
N ARG A 154 2.43 -16.83 -1.70
CA ARG A 154 2.35 -17.57 -0.43
C ARG A 154 3.57 -17.36 0.46
N VAL A 155 4.78 -17.38 -0.09
CA VAL A 155 6.00 -17.08 0.68
C VAL A 155 5.90 -15.69 1.31
N LEU A 156 5.51 -14.67 0.54
CA LEU A 156 5.39 -13.30 1.04
C LEU A 156 4.33 -13.17 2.15
N THR A 157 3.21 -13.88 2.05
CA THR A 157 2.11 -13.75 3.01
C THR A 157 2.24 -14.66 4.22
N GLU A 158 2.65 -15.92 4.01
CA GLU A 158 2.63 -16.98 5.03
C GLU A 158 3.97 -17.07 5.78
N GLU A 159 5.10 -16.88 5.08
CA GLU A 159 6.43 -16.97 5.69
C GLU A 159 6.92 -15.60 6.16
N GLU A 160 6.76 -14.57 5.32
CA GLU A 160 7.28 -13.22 5.60
C GLU A 160 6.25 -12.29 6.27
N GLY A 161 4.99 -12.73 6.40
CA GLY A 161 3.94 -11.99 7.11
C GLY A 161 3.49 -10.69 6.43
N MET A 162 3.71 -10.53 5.12
CA MET A 162 3.28 -9.34 4.40
C MET A 162 1.76 -9.32 4.20
N THR A 163 1.18 -8.12 4.21
CA THR A 163 -0.21 -7.90 3.77
C THR A 163 -0.38 -8.40 2.34
N ARG A 164 -1.51 -9.03 2.01
CA ARG A 164 -1.75 -9.58 0.67
C ARG A 164 -1.68 -8.54 -0.43
N ASP A 165 -2.11 -7.30 -0.18
CA ASP A 165 -2.05 -6.22 -1.17
C ASP A 165 -0.61 -5.87 -1.55
N THR A 166 0.27 -5.78 -0.56
CA THR A 166 1.70 -5.56 -0.77
C THR A 166 2.31 -6.77 -1.50
N ALA A 167 1.97 -7.99 -1.10
CA ALA A 167 2.42 -9.20 -1.77
C ALA A 167 1.97 -9.25 -3.24
N ARG A 168 0.72 -8.88 -3.55
CA ARG A 168 0.19 -8.82 -4.93
C ARG A 168 0.94 -7.81 -5.78
N ARG A 169 1.20 -6.60 -5.27
CA ARG A 169 2.02 -5.60 -5.98
C ARG A 169 3.42 -6.13 -6.27
N ILE A 170 4.06 -6.75 -5.28
CA ILE A 170 5.41 -7.33 -5.44
C ILE A 170 5.40 -8.46 -6.47
N VAL A 171 4.38 -9.32 -6.46
CA VAL A 171 4.21 -10.41 -7.42
C VAL A 171 3.98 -9.85 -8.82
N GLU A 172 3.13 -8.82 -8.98
CA GLU A 172 2.90 -8.15 -10.25
C GLU A 172 4.19 -7.49 -10.78
N SER A 173 4.91 -6.74 -9.93
CA SER A 173 6.21 -6.17 -10.29
C SER A 173 7.23 -7.26 -10.66
N ARG A 174 7.18 -8.46 -10.06
CA ARG A 174 8.12 -9.54 -10.37
C ARG A 174 7.77 -10.35 -11.62
N TYR A 175 6.50 -10.67 -11.83
CA TYR A 175 6.04 -11.65 -12.84
C TYR A 175 5.08 -11.06 -13.88
N GLY A 176 4.41 -9.97 -13.53
CA GLY A 176 3.40 -9.33 -14.35
C GLY A 176 3.97 -8.33 -15.34
N ALA A 177 3.07 -7.81 -16.17
CA ALA A 177 3.40 -6.86 -17.22
C ALA A 177 3.61 -5.44 -16.67
N ALA A 178 3.00 -5.12 -15.53
CA ALA A 178 3.13 -3.84 -14.85
C ALA A 178 4.28 -3.83 -13.83
N GLY A 179 4.83 -2.64 -13.61
CA GLY A 179 5.86 -2.40 -12.62
C GLY A 179 7.25 -2.80 -13.09
N GLU A 180 8.26 -2.13 -12.54
CA GLU A 180 9.63 -2.29 -12.94
C GLU A 180 10.31 -3.48 -12.27
N ASP A 181 11.31 -4.06 -12.94
CA ASP A 181 12.13 -5.11 -12.35
C ASP A 181 13.16 -4.56 -11.35
N ASN A 182 13.63 -5.44 -10.45
CA ASN A 182 14.51 -5.04 -9.37
C ASN A 182 15.92 -4.71 -9.87
N VAL A 183 16.41 -5.38 -10.92
CA VAL A 183 17.76 -5.11 -11.43
C VAL A 183 17.87 -3.68 -11.95
N ASN A 184 16.92 -3.18 -12.74
CA ASN A 184 16.95 -1.82 -13.27
C ASN A 184 16.77 -0.77 -12.16
N ARG A 185 15.89 -1.04 -11.17
CA ARG A 185 15.77 -0.18 -9.98
C ARG A 185 17.07 -0.11 -9.19
N MET A 186 17.71 -1.24 -8.89
CA MET A 186 18.99 -1.28 -8.17
C MET A 186 20.12 -0.57 -8.93
N ARG A 187 20.18 -0.73 -10.26
CA ARG A 187 21.18 -0.03 -11.07
C ARG A 187 21.04 1.49 -10.98
N ARG A 188 19.81 2.01 -10.84
CA ARG A 188 19.57 3.45 -10.59
C ARG A 188 19.87 3.87 -9.18
N VAL A 189 19.48 3.07 -8.18
CA VAL A 189 19.85 3.32 -6.77
C VAL A 189 21.36 3.54 -6.67
N PHE A 190 22.13 2.64 -7.27
CA PHE A 190 23.58 2.62 -7.20
C PHE A 190 24.23 3.14 -8.49
N ALA A 191 23.73 4.26 -9.01
CA ALA A 191 24.27 4.90 -10.20
C ALA A 191 25.78 5.13 -10.04
N GLY A 192 26.55 4.90 -11.12
CA GLY A 192 28.00 5.06 -11.05
C GLY A 192 28.76 3.87 -10.47
N VAL A 193 28.13 2.92 -9.78
CA VAL A 193 28.85 1.81 -9.13
C VAL A 193 29.23 0.72 -10.14
N PRO A 194 30.52 0.33 -10.27
CA PRO A 194 30.94 -0.61 -11.31
C PRO A 194 30.52 -2.06 -11.03
N ALA A 195 30.48 -2.50 -9.77
CA ALA A 195 30.13 -3.87 -9.43
C ALA A 195 29.00 -3.96 -8.39
N ILE A 196 27.84 -4.46 -8.80
CA ILE A 196 26.69 -4.70 -7.93
C ILE A 196 26.38 -6.19 -7.98
N TYR A 197 26.50 -6.86 -6.85
CA TYR A 197 26.28 -8.30 -6.68
C TYR A 197 24.96 -8.56 -5.99
N GLY A 198 24.27 -9.63 -6.39
CA GLY A 198 22.99 -10.01 -5.81
C GLY A 198 22.43 -11.28 -6.43
N PHE A 199 21.12 -11.46 -6.33
CA PHE A 199 20.48 -12.72 -6.74
C PHE A 199 19.26 -12.47 -7.64
N SER A 200 19.15 -13.25 -8.72
CA SER A 200 18.02 -13.21 -9.68
C SER A 200 16.79 -14.01 -9.22
N SER A 201 16.96 -14.84 -8.19
CA SER A 201 15.92 -15.67 -7.58
C SER A 201 16.25 -15.89 -6.09
N LYS A 202 16.39 -17.13 -5.61
CA LYS A 202 16.61 -17.45 -4.20
C LYS A 202 18.06 -17.24 -3.77
N ALA A 203 18.29 -16.32 -2.83
CA ALA A 203 19.58 -16.17 -2.16
C ALA A 203 19.83 -17.33 -1.17
N PRO A 204 21.09 -17.72 -0.91
CA PRO A 204 21.41 -18.68 0.15
C PRO A 204 21.20 -18.05 1.54
N LEU A 205 20.96 -18.90 2.53
CA LEU A 205 20.97 -18.46 3.94
C LEU A 205 22.38 -18.03 4.35
N GLY A 206 22.53 -17.19 5.38
CA GLY A 206 23.83 -16.72 5.87
C GLY A 206 24.81 -17.87 6.15
N VAL A 207 24.33 -18.97 6.74
CA VAL A 207 25.11 -20.19 7.00
C VAL A 207 25.66 -20.86 5.75
N ASP A 208 24.93 -20.79 4.62
CA ASP A 208 25.32 -21.35 3.33
C ASP A 208 26.18 -20.37 2.51
N THR A 209 25.95 -19.07 2.68
CA THR A 209 26.73 -17.99 2.06
C THR A 209 28.12 -17.90 2.67
N LYS A 210 28.26 -18.14 3.97
CA LYS A 210 29.53 -17.98 4.70
C LYS A 210 30.69 -18.77 4.08
N PRO A 211 30.60 -20.09 3.78
CA PRO A 211 31.71 -20.82 3.16
C PRO A 211 32.10 -20.31 1.77
N VAL A 212 31.12 -19.83 0.99
CA VAL A 212 31.34 -19.29 -0.37
C VAL A 212 32.16 -18.00 -0.30
N LEU A 213 31.69 -17.04 0.51
CA LEU A 213 32.37 -15.77 0.71
C LEU A 213 33.72 -15.95 1.40
N ASN A 214 33.85 -16.90 2.34
CA ASN A 214 35.10 -17.22 3.00
C ASN A 214 36.18 -17.65 1.99
N LYS A 215 35.83 -18.53 1.05
CA LYS A 215 36.73 -18.93 -0.04
C LYS A 215 37.07 -17.76 -0.95
N HIS A 216 36.07 -16.96 -1.31
CA HIS A 216 36.28 -15.77 -2.13
C HIS A 216 37.28 -14.82 -1.47
N LEU A 217 36.99 -14.37 -0.25
CA LEU A 217 37.83 -13.46 0.53
C LEU A 217 39.20 -14.03 0.82
N GLN A 218 39.37 -15.34 1.06
CA GLN A 218 40.70 -15.95 1.16
C GLN A 218 41.51 -15.79 -0.13
N GLN A 219 40.90 -16.09 -1.28
CA GLN A 219 41.56 -16.01 -2.58
C GLN A 219 41.87 -14.58 -3.01
N VAL A 220 41.06 -13.60 -2.58
CA VAL A 220 41.29 -12.20 -2.92
C VAL A 220 41.96 -11.40 -1.81
N SER A 221 42.08 -11.85 -0.56
CA SER A 221 42.48 -11.01 0.58
C SER A 221 43.81 -10.28 0.42
N GLU A 222 44.85 -10.92 -0.14
CA GLU A 222 46.13 -10.25 -0.41
C GLU A 222 46.04 -9.22 -1.55
N GLY A 223 45.06 -9.38 -2.44
CA GLY A 223 44.79 -8.52 -3.61
C GLY A 223 43.52 -7.67 -3.50
N PHE A 224 42.75 -7.74 -2.41
CA PHE A 224 41.41 -7.16 -2.34
C PHE A 224 41.48 -5.64 -2.42
N PHE A 225 42.52 -5.07 -1.80
CA PHE A 225 42.81 -3.65 -1.91
C PHE A 225 43.11 -3.24 -3.36
N SER A 226 43.84 -4.08 -4.10
CA SER A 226 44.11 -3.86 -5.53
C SER A 226 42.83 -3.96 -6.35
N HIS A 227 41.99 -4.97 -6.08
CA HIS A 227 40.68 -5.14 -6.73
C HIS A 227 39.79 -3.91 -6.57
N ILE A 228 39.67 -3.36 -5.36
CA ILE A 228 38.91 -2.12 -5.13
C ILE A 228 39.52 -0.94 -5.90
N ASN A 229 40.85 -0.83 -6.00
CA ASN A 229 41.50 0.22 -6.79
C ASN A 229 41.29 0.03 -8.31
N ASP A 230 41.23 -1.21 -8.79
CA ASP A 230 40.93 -1.52 -10.19
C ASP A 230 39.48 -1.17 -10.51
N LEU A 231 38.55 -1.42 -9.59
CA LEU A 231 37.16 -0.96 -9.69
C LEU A 231 37.05 0.58 -9.63
N GLU A 232 37.85 1.26 -8.80
CA GLU A 232 37.90 2.74 -8.80
C GLU A 232 38.38 3.29 -10.15
N GLN A 233 39.40 2.66 -10.74
CA GLN A 233 39.84 3.02 -12.10
C GLN A 233 38.74 2.74 -13.12
N ALA A 234 38.05 1.59 -13.05
CA ALA A 234 36.94 1.28 -13.94
C ALA A 234 35.83 2.32 -13.81
N LYS A 235 35.49 2.70 -12.58
CA LYS A 235 34.50 3.73 -12.27
C LYS A 235 34.80 5.08 -12.89
N SER A 236 36.06 5.48 -12.93
CA SER A 236 36.48 6.73 -13.59
C SER A 236 36.24 6.74 -15.12
N ARG A 237 35.96 5.58 -15.73
CA ARG A 237 35.78 5.39 -17.17
C ARG A 237 34.31 5.25 -17.61
N GLN A 238 33.36 5.88 -16.90
CA GLN A 238 31.96 5.92 -17.34
C GLN A 238 31.77 6.69 -18.67
N PRO A 239 30.81 6.30 -19.53
CA PRO A 239 29.89 5.17 -19.39
C PRO A 239 30.58 3.81 -19.55
N TYR A 240 30.14 2.81 -18.81
CA TYR A 240 30.71 1.47 -18.90
C TYR A 240 30.40 0.81 -20.25
N THR A 241 31.44 0.52 -21.05
CA THR A 241 31.32 -0.28 -22.28
C THR A 241 31.14 -1.76 -21.96
N VAL A 242 30.65 -2.54 -22.93
CA VAL A 242 30.52 -4.01 -22.80
C VAL A 242 31.85 -4.65 -22.42
N GLU A 243 32.96 -4.18 -22.99
CA GLU A 243 34.31 -4.68 -22.69
C GLU A 243 34.73 -4.34 -21.25
N SER A 244 34.48 -3.10 -20.81
CA SER A 244 34.81 -2.69 -19.45
C SER A 244 33.99 -3.46 -18.40
N LEU A 245 32.70 -3.71 -18.68
CA LEU A 245 31.83 -4.54 -17.84
C LEU A 245 32.30 -6.00 -17.81
N ALA A 246 32.74 -6.55 -18.95
CA ALA A 246 33.28 -7.90 -19.00
C ALA A 246 34.60 -8.03 -18.20
N ALA A 247 35.43 -6.99 -18.19
CA ALA A 247 36.69 -6.95 -17.46
C ALA A 247 36.51 -6.92 -15.93
N ILE A 248 35.47 -6.26 -15.43
CA ILE A 248 35.16 -6.18 -13.98
C ILE A 248 34.28 -7.33 -13.46
N LYS A 249 33.93 -8.30 -14.31
CA LYS A 249 33.15 -9.47 -13.86
C LYS A 249 33.94 -10.30 -12.85
N ASN A 250 33.34 -10.56 -11.69
CA ASN A 250 33.91 -11.40 -10.65
C ASN A 250 33.63 -12.88 -10.96
N LYS A 251 34.40 -13.44 -11.91
CA LYS A 251 34.27 -14.84 -12.36
C LYS A 251 34.42 -15.83 -11.21
N ASN A 252 35.36 -15.56 -10.31
CA ASN A 252 35.59 -16.40 -9.13
C ASN A 252 34.34 -16.52 -8.25
N LEU A 253 33.74 -15.39 -7.88
CA LEU A 253 32.54 -15.39 -7.05
C LEU A 253 31.36 -16.06 -7.78
N PHE A 254 31.22 -15.83 -9.09
CA PHE A 254 30.22 -16.51 -9.92
C PHE A 254 30.40 -18.03 -9.93
N GLU A 255 31.63 -18.52 -10.07
CA GLU A 255 31.95 -19.96 -10.04
C GLU A 255 31.70 -20.58 -8.66
N LEU A 256 32.07 -19.88 -7.58
CA LEU A 256 31.86 -20.36 -6.21
C LEU A 256 30.36 -20.50 -5.89
N TYR A 257 29.54 -19.51 -6.23
CA TYR A 257 28.08 -19.64 -6.11
C TYR A 257 27.51 -20.68 -7.08
N GLY A 258 28.04 -20.77 -8.30
CA GLY A 258 27.66 -21.80 -9.26
C GLY A 258 27.86 -23.21 -8.71
N ALA A 259 29.00 -23.47 -8.06
CA ALA A 259 29.27 -24.73 -7.38
C ALA A 259 28.31 -24.97 -6.21
N TYR A 260 28.00 -23.94 -5.41
CA TYR A 260 27.01 -24.02 -4.35
C TYR A 260 25.63 -24.44 -4.88
N TYR A 261 25.08 -23.75 -5.88
CA TYR A 261 23.76 -24.07 -6.42
C TYR A 261 23.74 -25.44 -7.12
N LYS A 262 24.81 -25.79 -7.84
CA LYS A 262 24.97 -27.12 -8.45
C LYS A 262 24.92 -28.23 -7.40
N SER A 263 25.54 -28.04 -6.23
CA SER A 263 25.50 -29.01 -5.12
C SER A 263 24.09 -29.23 -4.55
N LYS A 264 23.18 -28.27 -4.75
CA LYS A 264 21.77 -28.34 -4.35
C LYS A 264 20.83 -28.73 -5.50
N GLY A 265 21.36 -29.09 -6.67
CA GLY A 265 20.57 -29.43 -7.85
C GLY A 265 19.78 -28.27 -8.43
N ARG A 266 20.27 -27.03 -8.29
CA ARG A 266 19.58 -25.79 -8.69
C ARG A 266 20.41 -24.99 -9.70
N PRO A 267 19.77 -24.17 -10.56
CA PRO A 267 20.47 -23.22 -11.42
C PRO A 267 21.20 -22.15 -10.59
N ASN A 268 22.29 -21.60 -11.14
CA ASN A 268 23.01 -20.51 -10.48
C ASN A 268 22.15 -19.24 -10.48
N CYS A 269 21.81 -18.74 -9.30
CA CYS A 269 21.02 -17.52 -9.14
C CYS A 269 21.87 -16.29 -8.78
N PHE A 270 23.18 -16.45 -8.59
CA PHE A 270 24.08 -15.32 -8.34
C PHE A 270 24.28 -14.51 -9.62
N THR A 271 24.17 -13.19 -9.51
CA THR A 271 24.31 -12.28 -10.64
C THR A 271 25.09 -11.04 -10.26
N GLN A 272 25.69 -10.43 -11.28
CA GLN A 272 26.42 -9.17 -11.19
C GLN A 272 25.88 -8.22 -12.25
N THR A 273 25.67 -6.97 -11.86
CA THR A 273 25.37 -5.85 -12.75
C THR A 273 26.24 -4.65 -12.40
N ALA A 274 26.05 -3.55 -13.13
CA ALA A 274 26.67 -2.26 -12.85
C ALA A 274 25.60 -1.17 -12.80
N GLY A 275 25.84 -0.17 -11.97
CA GLY A 275 25.06 1.05 -11.92
C GLY A 275 24.97 1.69 -13.29
N ILE A 276 23.86 2.36 -13.55
CA ILE A 276 23.71 3.18 -14.75
C ILE A 276 24.73 4.34 -14.77
N ASP A 277 24.92 4.96 -15.94
CA ASP A 277 25.65 6.23 -16.02
C ASP A 277 24.90 7.28 -15.19
N SER A 278 25.64 8.11 -14.45
CA SER A 278 25.07 9.24 -13.69
C SER A 278 24.28 10.25 -14.53
N ARG A 279 24.42 10.20 -15.86
CA ARG A 279 23.74 11.02 -16.87
C ARG A 279 22.69 10.24 -17.67
N ASP A 280 22.32 9.04 -17.22
CA ASP A 280 21.27 8.24 -17.85
C ASP A 280 19.95 9.03 -17.92
N ASP A 281 19.42 9.19 -19.13
CA ASP A 281 18.24 10.02 -19.40
C ASP A 281 16.98 9.48 -18.71
N VAL A 282 16.82 8.16 -18.63
CA VAL A 282 15.66 7.55 -17.96
C VAL A 282 15.71 7.81 -16.46
N ALA A 283 16.86 7.61 -15.83
CA ALA A 283 16.99 7.88 -14.41
C ALA A 283 16.84 9.37 -14.06
N ASP A 284 17.43 10.26 -14.86
CA ASP A 284 17.26 11.71 -14.70
C ASP A 284 15.77 12.10 -14.79
N ARG A 285 15.02 11.53 -15.75
CA ARG A 285 13.56 11.73 -15.85
C ARG A 285 12.83 11.23 -14.62
N ILE A 286 13.10 10.00 -14.17
CA ILE A 286 12.45 9.44 -12.96
C ILE A 286 12.71 10.35 -11.75
N CYS A 287 13.94 10.82 -11.57
CA CYS A 287 14.28 11.74 -10.50
C CYS A 287 13.55 13.08 -10.62
N LYS A 288 13.43 13.63 -11.83
CA LYS A 288 12.66 14.86 -12.10
C LYS A 288 11.16 14.66 -11.81
N ILE A 289 10.59 13.50 -12.12
CA ILE A 289 9.18 13.18 -11.88
C ILE A 289 8.90 13.01 -10.39
N ARG A 290 9.79 12.37 -9.62
CA ARG A 290 9.62 12.15 -8.17
C ARG A 290 9.85 13.40 -7.33
N ASN A 291 10.61 14.38 -7.82
CA ASN A 291 10.88 15.61 -7.08
C ASN A 291 9.66 16.54 -7.08
N SER A 292 8.94 16.59 -5.96
CA SER A 292 7.75 17.44 -5.78
C SER A 292 8.02 18.95 -5.83
N ASN A 293 9.28 19.39 -5.73
CA ASN A 293 9.65 20.79 -5.93
C ASN A 293 9.61 21.20 -7.41
N ASN A 294 9.63 20.25 -8.33
CA ASN A 294 9.46 20.54 -9.76
C ASN A 294 7.99 20.85 -10.06
N SER A 295 7.74 21.77 -11.00
CA SER A 295 6.37 22.08 -11.43
C SER A 295 5.66 20.85 -11.98
N ILE A 296 4.33 20.83 -11.87
CA ILE A 296 3.52 19.75 -12.45
C ILE A 296 3.78 19.65 -13.96
N SER A 297 3.93 20.78 -14.67
CA SER A 297 4.25 20.80 -16.10
C SER A 297 5.57 20.10 -16.43
N ALA A 298 6.63 20.38 -15.65
CA ALA A 298 7.94 19.75 -15.85
C ALA A 298 7.90 18.25 -15.52
N ARG A 299 7.24 17.86 -14.43
CA ARG A 299 7.07 16.46 -14.05
C ARG A 299 6.28 15.70 -15.12
N ALA A 300 5.15 16.25 -15.58
CA ALA A 300 4.31 15.67 -16.62
C ALA A 300 5.07 15.51 -17.95
N ALA A 301 5.86 16.50 -18.36
CA ALA A 301 6.65 16.42 -19.58
C ALA A 301 7.68 15.27 -19.56
N ASN A 302 8.35 15.06 -18.42
CA ASN A 302 9.27 13.93 -18.25
C ASN A 302 8.53 12.59 -18.23
N LEU A 303 7.39 12.53 -17.55
CA LEU A 303 6.56 11.33 -17.49
C LEU A 303 5.99 10.96 -18.88
N ALA A 304 5.58 11.95 -19.67
CA ALA A 304 5.10 11.73 -21.03
C ALA A 304 6.13 11.02 -21.92
N VAL A 305 7.43 11.33 -21.76
CA VAL A 305 8.49 10.62 -22.50
C VAL A 305 8.54 9.13 -22.11
N LEU A 306 8.50 8.82 -20.81
CA LEU A 306 8.49 7.44 -20.33
C LEU A 306 7.21 6.70 -20.76
N MET A 307 6.07 7.38 -20.78
CA MET A 307 4.79 6.79 -21.21
C MET A 307 4.74 6.51 -22.72
N ASN A 308 5.53 7.22 -23.53
CA ASN A 308 5.64 6.96 -24.96
C ASN A 308 6.68 5.87 -25.31
N SER A 309 7.48 5.39 -24.35
CA SER A 309 8.46 4.32 -24.59
C SER A 309 7.78 2.95 -24.75
N ASP A 310 8.50 1.97 -25.29
CA ASP A 310 8.05 0.58 -25.36
C ASP A 310 8.05 -0.12 -23.99
N THR A 311 8.67 0.49 -22.97
CA THR A 311 8.75 -0.01 -21.59
C THR A 311 7.79 0.72 -20.64
N ARG A 312 6.80 1.44 -21.16
CA ARG A 312 5.87 2.30 -20.38
C ARG A 312 5.23 1.59 -19.18
N LEU A 313 4.86 0.32 -19.31
CA LEU A 313 4.24 -0.45 -18.22
C LEU A 313 5.19 -0.69 -17.04
N SER A 314 6.51 -0.69 -17.27
CA SER A 314 7.49 -0.73 -16.18
C SER A 314 7.39 0.51 -15.29
N TYR A 315 6.97 1.65 -15.84
CA TYR A 315 6.85 2.92 -15.11
C TYR A 315 5.40 3.27 -14.72
N ILE A 316 4.47 2.31 -14.81
CA ILE A 316 3.05 2.58 -14.54
C ILE A 316 2.79 2.99 -13.08
N GLU A 317 3.57 2.47 -12.13
CA GLU A 317 3.50 2.89 -10.72
C GLU A 317 3.90 4.36 -10.57
N LEU A 318 4.95 4.79 -11.26
CA LEU A 318 5.37 6.19 -11.27
C LEU A 318 4.29 7.10 -11.88
N CYS A 319 3.61 6.62 -12.92
CA CYS A 319 2.45 7.31 -13.51
C CYS A 319 1.29 7.39 -12.52
N ASN A 320 0.95 6.29 -11.87
CA ASN A 320 -0.09 6.21 -10.85
C ASN A 320 0.18 7.19 -9.70
N ASP A 321 1.41 7.20 -9.16
CA ASP A 321 1.82 8.10 -8.08
C ASP A 321 1.66 9.56 -8.50
N PHE A 322 2.13 9.92 -9.71
CA PHE A 322 1.97 11.27 -10.24
C PHE A 322 0.50 11.71 -10.32
N PHE A 323 -0.40 10.87 -10.86
CA PHE A 323 -1.81 11.23 -10.99
C PHE A 323 -2.57 11.25 -9.65
N ASN A 324 -2.11 10.49 -8.64
CA ASN A 324 -2.67 10.54 -7.29
C ASN A 324 -2.25 11.81 -6.51
N GLU A 325 -1.12 12.43 -6.86
CA GLU A 325 -0.64 13.66 -6.21
C GLU A 325 -1.28 14.94 -6.76
N ILE A 326 -1.76 14.94 -8.01
CA ILE A 326 -2.26 16.14 -8.69
C ILE A 326 -3.80 16.22 -8.68
N SER A 327 -4.34 17.43 -8.79
CA SER A 327 -5.78 17.64 -8.98
C SER A 327 -6.07 18.10 -10.40
N LEU A 328 -6.63 17.21 -11.23
CA LEU A 328 -6.99 17.51 -12.62
C LEU A 328 -7.95 18.72 -12.76
N LYS A 329 -8.72 19.03 -11.72
CA LYS A 329 -9.66 20.17 -11.68
C LYS A 329 -8.98 21.52 -11.39
N LYS A 330 -7.73 21.53 -10.95
CA LYS A 330 -7.00 22.72 -10.48
C LYS A 330 -5.74 23.01 -11.29
N LEU A 331 -5.59 22.42 -12.47
CA LEU A 331 -4.44 22.62 -13.33
C LEU A 331 -4.51 23.99 -14.03
N SER A 332 -3.38 24.69 -14.09
CA SER A 332 -3.18 25.84 -14.96
C SER A 332 -3.24 25.44 -16.44
N PRO A 333 -3.35 26.40 -17.39
CA PRO A 333 -3.35 26.08 -18.82
C PRO A 333 -2.07 25.33 -19.27
N GLU A 334 -0.90 25.71 -18.76
CA GLU A 334 0.37 25.06 -19.08
C GLU A 334 0.41 23.61 -18.56
N GLU A 335 0.00 23.40 -17.31
CA GLU A 335 -0.05 22.07 -16.70
C GLU A 335 -1.07 21.16 -17.40
N ASN A 336 -2.21 21.72 -17.84
CA ASN A 336 -3.19 20.99 -18.63
C ASN A 336 -2.59 20.49 -19.94
N ILE A 337 -1.81 21.31 -20.66
CA ILE A 337 -1.14 20.89 -21.90
C ILE A 337 -0.19 19.72 -21.62
N ALA A 338 0.66 19.84 -20.59
CA ALA A 338 1.64 18.83 -20.26
C ALA A 338 1.00 17.51 -19.79
N VAL A 339 -0.02 17.58 -18.93
CA VAL A 339 -0.75 16.40 -18.46
C VAL A 339 -1.53 15.73 -19.60
N ASN A 340 -2.14 16.51 -20.49
CA ASN A 340 -2.87 15.96 -21.65
C ASN A 340 -1.94 15.25 -22.64
N ALA A 341 -0.65 15.59 -22.71
CA ALA A 341 0.31 14.82 -23.50
C ALA A 341 0.42 13.35 -23.05
N ILE A 342 0.18 13.07 -21.76
CA ILE A 342 0.12 11.70 -21.22
C ILE A 342 -1.25 11.08 -21.51
N ARG A 343 -2.34 11.83 -21.25
CA ARG A 343 -3.73 11.34 -21.41
C ARG A 343 -4.11 11.02 -22.86
N ASN A 344 -3.48 11.70 -23.82
CA ASN A 344 -3.68 11.47 -25.25
C ASN A 344 -2.89 10.27 -25.78
N ASN A 345 -2.16 9.54 -24.92
CA ASN A 345 -1.44 8.34 -25.32
C ASN A 345 -2.38 7.14 -25.42
N GLU A 346 -2.88 6.87 -26.63
CA GLU A 346 -3.79 5.74 -26.90
C GLU A 346 -3.14 4.38 -26.61
N LYS A 347 -1.86 4.21 -26.94
CA LYS A 347 -1.15 2.94 -26.70
C LYS A 347 -1.08 2.60 -25.21
N LEU A 348 -0.79 3.59 -24.37
CA LEU A 348 -0.79 3.43 -22.92
C LEU A 348 -2.16 2.99 -22.42
N LYS A 349 -3.23 3.64 -22.88
CA LYS A 349 -4.60 3.29 -22.50
C LYS A 349 -4.94 1.85 -22.90
N ASP A 350 -4.65 1.47 -24.14
CA ASP A 350 -4.94 0.13 -24.67
C ASP A 350 -4.19 -0.97 -23.90
N GLU A 351 -2.92 -0.75 -23.57
CA GLU A 351 -2.14 -1.68 -22.77
C GLU A 351 -2.64 -1.77 -21.33
N LEU A 352 -2.98 -0.64 -20.72
CA LEU A 352 -3.49 -0.61 -19.36
C LEU A 352 -4.84 -1.34 -19.24
N VAL A 353 -5.75 -1.15 -20.21
CA VAL A 353 -7.02 -1.89 -20.29
C VAL A 353 -6.78 -3.41 -20.31
N LYS A 354 -5.81 -3.88 -21.11
CA LYS A 354 -5.47 -5.31 -21.19
C LYS A 354 -4.91 -5.84 -19.88
N VAL A 355 -4.05 -5.06 -19.22
CA VAL A 355 -3.46 -5.43 -17.92
C VAL A 355 -4.55 -5.51 -16.85
N VAL A 356 -5.44 -4.52 -16.75
CA VAL A 356 -6.52 -4.46 -15.75
C VAL A 356 -7.38 -5.73 -15.76
N GLY A 357 -7.67 -6.30 -16.94
CA GLY A 357 -8.47 -7.53 -17.05
C GLY A 357 -7.80 -8.81 -16.52
N ASN A 358 -6.48 -8.81 -16.33
CA ASN A 358 -5.72 -9.97 -15.86
C ASN A 358 -5.31 -9.86 -14.39
N LEU A 359 -5.64 -8.74 -13.73
CA LEU A 359 -5.25 -8.48 -12.36
C LEU A 359 -6.32 -8.93 -11.35
N SER A 360 -5.88 -9.16 -10.12
CA SER A 360 -6.81 -9.24 -8.97
C SER A 360 -7.68 -7.99 -8.90
N PHE A 361 -8.90 -8.08 -8.36
CA PHE A 361 -9.82 -6.94 -8.28
C PHE A 361 -9.16 -5.68 -7.70
N PHE A 362 -8.35 -5.80 -6.65
CA PHE A 362 -7.68 -4.64 -6.05
C PHE A 362 -6.71 -3.93 -6.99
N LEU A 363 -5.75 -4.65 -7.58
CA LEU A 363 -4.80 -4.06 -8.53
C LEU A 363 -5.50 -3.61 -9.82
N GLY A 364 -6.48 -4.40 -10.28
CA GLY A 364 -7.33 -4.04 -11.41
C GLY A 364 -8.06 -2.72 -11.16
N TYR A 365 -8.62 -2.54 -9.96
CA TYR A 365 -9.28 -1.30 -9.54
C TYR A 365 -8.31 -0.12 -9.59
N GLN A 366 -7.14 -0.24 -8.97
CA GLN A 366 -6.11 0.82 -8.97
C GLN A 366 -5.72 1.25 -10.39
N TYR A 367 -5.38 0.30 -11.26
CA TYR A 367 -4.97 0.60 -12.63
C TYR A 367 -6.15 0.95 -13.55
N GLY A 368 -7.35 0.47 -13.25
CA GLY A 368 -8.58 0.86 -13.94
C GLY A 368 -8.93 2.32 -13.67
N SER A 369 -8.83 2.76 -12.42
CA SER A 369 -9.00 4.17 -12.07
C SER A 369 -7.93 5.05 -12.71
N LEU A 370 -6.66 4.60 -12.75
CA LEU A 370 -5.62 5.29 -13.51
C LEU A 370 -5.97 5.37 -15.00
N ALA A 371 -6.44 4.28 -15.61
CA ALA A 371 -6.85 4.28 -17.01
C ALA A 371 -7.95 5.31 -17.28
N ILE A 372 -8.93 5.43 -16.40
CA ILE A 372 -10.02 6.42 -16.51
C ILE A 372 -9.47 7.85 -16.35
N GLN A 373 -8.56 8.09 -15.40
CA GLN A 373 -7.89 9.38 -15.24
C GLN A 373 -7.09 9.76 -16.50
N LEU A 374 -6.46 8.77 -17.13
CA LEU A 374 -5.79 8.89 -18.43
C LEU A 374 -6.76 9.10 -19.59
N GLY A 375 -8.08 8.99 -19.38
CA GLY A 375 -9.10 9.21 -20.41
C GLY A 375 -9.56 7.94 -21.13
N ALA A 376 -9.26 6.76 -20.60
CA ALA A 376 -9.89 5.53 -21.08
C ALA A 376 -11.41 5.58 -20.84
N PRO A 377 -12.25 5.13 -21.78
CA PRO A 377 -13.69 5.17 -21.60
C PRO A 377 -14.11 4.33 -20.41
N GLN A 378 -14.90 4.92 -19.50
CA GLN A 378 -15.50 4.17 -18.40
C GLN A 378 -16.33 2.98 -18.92
N SER A 379 -16.98 3.11 -20.08
CA SER A 379 -17.72 2.02 -20.74
C SER A 379 -16.87 0.79 -21.07
N VAL A 380 -15.54 0.92 -21.13
CA VAL A 380 -14.60 -0.18 -21.36
C VAL A 380 -14.05 -0.72 -20.03
N ILE A 381 -13.65 0.16 -19.11
CA ILE A 381 -13.02 -0.25 -17.84
C ILE A 381 -14.03 -0.82 -16.84
N VAL A 382 -15.21 -0.19 -16.71
CA VAL A 382 -16.21 -0.58 -15.70
C VAL A 382 -16.67 -2.03 -15.85
N PRO A 383 -16.96 -2.56 -17.05
CA PRO A 383 -17.30 -3.98 -17.22
C PRO A 383 -16.18 -4.92 -16.76
N ILE A 384 -14.91 -4.58 -17.02
CA ILE A 384 -13.75 -5.38 -16.62
C ILE A 384 -13.65 -5.43 -15.10
N LEU A 385 -13.74 -4.28 -14.42
CA LEU A 385 -13.73 -4.20 -12.96
C LEU A 385 -14.94 -4.90 -12.34
N SER A 386 -16.12 -4.78 -12.96
CA SER A 386 -17.34 -5.46 -12.50
C SER A 386 -17.18 -6.98 -12.57
N LYS A 387 -16.56 -7.49 -13.63
CA LYS A 387 -16.26 -8.92 -13.76
C LYS A 387 -15.21 -9.39 -12.77
N ALA A 388 -14.14 -8.62 -12.56
CA ALA A 388 -13.13 -8.92 -11.57
C ALA A 388 -13.72 -8.95 -10.14
N PHE A 389 -14.58 -7.99 -9.80
CA PHE A 389 -15.32 -7.97 -8.54
C PHE A 389 -16.17 -9.22 -8.38
N ALA A 390 -16.96 -9.58 -9.40
CA ALA A 390 -17.80 -10.78 -9.35
C ALA A 390 -16.97 -12.06 -9.20
N ASN A 391 -15.83 -12.17 -9.90
CA ASN A 391 -14.91 -13.29 -9.75
C ASN A 391 -14.37 -13.39 -8.31
N THR A 392 -13.94 -12.29 -7.70
CA THR A 392 -13.52 -12.27 -6.29
C THR A 392 -14.63 -12.78 -5.36
N MET A 393 -15.89 -12.39 -5.58
CA MET A 393 -17.03 -12.91 -4.80
C MET A 393 -17.27 -14.40 -5.05
N ASN A 394 -17.17 -14.84 -6.30
CA ASN A 394 -17.39 -16.22 -6.74
C ASN A 394 -16.34 -17.21 -6.23
N ASP A 395 -15.15 -16.71 -5.93
CA ASP A 395 -14.04 -17.51 -5.42
C ASP A 395 -13.98 -17.50 -3.88
N GLY A 396 -15.02 -16.93 -3.24
CA GLY A 396 -15.20 -16.91 -1.79
C GLY A 396 -14.48 -15.76 -1.07
N GLY A 397 -13.59 -15.05 -1.77
CA GLY A 397 -12.84 -13.90 -1.28
C GLY A 397 -12.03 -14.16 0.01
N THR A 398 -11.02 -13.34 0.24
CA THR A 398 -10.31 -13.26 1.52
C THR A 398 -10.86 -12.12 2.36
N LEU A 399 -10.71 -12.19 3.69
CA LEU A 399 -11.08 -11.09 4.59
C LEU A 399 -10.44 -9.76 4.16
N GLU A 400 -9.19 -9.79 3.70
CA GLU A 400 -8.49 -8.61 3.19
C GLU A 400 -9.12 -8.04 1.92
N GLU A 401 -9.54 -8.87 0.97
CA GLU A 401 -10.26 -8.39 -0.22
C GLU A 401 -11.59 -7.72 0.14
N TYR A 402 -12.31 -8.27 1.12
CA TYR A 402 -13.53 -7.65 1.63
C TYR A 402 -13.24 -6.33 2.35
N ASP A 403 -12.17 -6.24 3.13
CA ASP A 403 -11.77 -5.02 3.84
C ASP A 403 -11.30 -3.92 2.89
N VAL A 404 -10.62 -4.28 1.81
CA VAL A 404 -10.27 -3.38 0.71
C VAL A 404 -11.52 -2.81 0.06
N ILE A 405 -12.48 -3.66 -0.33
CA ILE A 405 -13.76 -3.21 -0.91
C ILE A 405 -14.46 -2.25 0.05
N ARG A 406 -14.50 -2.59 1.35
CA ARG A 406 -15.10 -1.72 2.36
C ARG A 406 -14.38 -0.39 2.50
N SER A 407 -13.06 -0.39 2.43
CA SER A 407 -12.25 0.83 2.49
C SER A 407 -12.52 1.71 1.28
N LEU A 408 -12.56 1.12 0.07
CA LEU A 408 -12.86 1.84 -1.16
C LEU A 408 -14.25 2.50 -1.11
N ALA A 409 -15.25 1.78 -0.59
CA ALA A 409 -16.60 2.33 -0.42
C ALA A 409 -16.64 3.44 0.64
N ARG A 410 -16.00 3.23 1.80
CA ARG A 410 -16.00 4.18 2.92
C ARG A 410 -15.37 5.52 2.57
N PHE A 411 -14.29 5.53 1.80
CA PHE A 411 -13.61 6.76 1.38
C PHE A 411 -14.24 7.39 0.14
N ASN A 412 -15.38 6.87 -0.34
CA ASN A 412 -16.02 7.27 -1.58
C ASN A 412 -15.03 7.28 -2.76
N THR A 413 -14.03 6.40 -2.69
CA THR A 413 -13.03 6.23 -3.74
C THR A 413 -13.49 5.22 -4.77
N PHE A 414 -14.63 4.54 -4.56
CA PHE A 414 -15.41 3.86 -5.60
C PHE A 414 -15.91 4.89 -6.61
N HIS A 415 -15.00 5.41 -7.43
CA HIS A 415 -15.31 6.43 -8.44
C HIS A 415 -16.07 5.85 -9.62
N GLU A 416 -15.99 4.53 -9.81
CA GLU A 416 -16.70 3.81 -10.85
C GLU A 416 -17.92 3.08 -10.28
N ASN A 417 -19.09 3.44 -10.79
CA ASN A 417 -20.31 2.67 -10.54
C ASN A 417 -20.20 1.33 -11.26
N LEU A 418 -19.79 0.29 -10.53
CA LEU A 418 -19.72 -1.07 -11.06
C LEU A 418 -21.07 -1.44 -11.68
N ASN A 419 -21.02 -1.91 -12.93
CA ASN A 419 -22.18 -2.42 -13.63
C ASN A 419 -22.34 -3.91 -13.34
N LEU A 420 -22.73 -4.21 -12.11
CA LEU A 420 -22.91 -5.58 -11.64
C LEU A 420 -24.09 -6.24 -12.34
N LYS A 421 -23.85 -7.46 -12.85
CA LYS A 421 -24.89 -8.30 -13.47
C LYS A 421 -25.18 -9.49 -12.58
N PHE A 422 -26.45 -9.84 -12.46
CA PHE A 422 -26.87 -10.93 -11.58
C PHE A 422 -26.30 -12.29 -12.01
N GLU A 423 -26.22 -12.53 -13.32
CA GLU A 423 -25.68 -13.73 -13.94
C GLU A 423 -24.17 -13.91 -13.72
N ASP A 424 -23.44 -12.85 -13.33
CA ASP A 424 -22.02 -12.95 -13.04
C ASP A 424 -21.73 -13.59 -11.66
N PHE A 425 -22.74 -13.76 -10.79
CA PHE A 425 -22.58 -14.29 -9.44
C PHE A 425 -23.03 -15.76 -9.32
N LYS A 426 -22.14 -16.63 -8.82
CA LYS A 426 -22.42 -18.03 -8.48
C LYS A 426 -23.43 -18.09 -7.34
N GLN A 427 -24.61 -18.64 -7.65
CA GLN A 427 -25.78 -18.52 -6.78
C GLN A 427 -25.62 -19.28 -5.45
N ASP A 428 -24.85 -20.35 -5.45
CA ASP A 428 -24.58 -21.25 -4.33
C ASP A 428 -23.42 -20.81 -3.45
N VAL A 429 -22.59 -19.86 -3.92
CA VAL A 429 -21.43 -19.31 -3.21
C VAL A 429 -21.72 -17.93 -2.66
N VAL A 430 -22.02 -16.97 -3.54
CA VAL A 430 -22.06 -15.54 -3.23
C VAL A 430 -23.17 -15.23 -2.22
N TRP A 431 -24.38 -15.70 -2.49
CA TRP A 431 -25.56 -15.37 -1.67
C TRP A 431 -25.67 -16.15 -0.36
N LYS A 432 -24.73 -17.06 -0.10
CA LYS A 432 -24.55 -17.70 1.22
C LYS A 432 -23.42 -17.04 2.03
N SER A 433 -22.63 -16.16 1.42
CA SER A 433 -21.55 -15.44 2.09
C SER A 433 -22.04 -14.09 2.59
N ALA A 434 -22.06 -13.92 3.91
CA ALA A 434 -22.37 -12.64 4.53
C ALA A 434 -21.40 -11.54 4.07
N PHE A 435 -20.10 -11.86 3.90
CA PHE A 435 -19.11 -10.91 3.41
C PHE A 435 -19.37 -10.47 1.97
N ALA A 436 -19.76 -11.40 1.08
CA ALA A 436 -20.05 -11.06 -0.30
C ALA A 436 -21.32 -10.18 -0.39
N VAL A 437 -22.36 -10.50 0.38
CA VAL A 437 -23.58 -9.68 0.46
C VAL A 437 -23.25 -8.27 0.98
N ALA A 438 -22.42 -8.16 2.01
CA ALA A 438 -21.96 -6.87 2.53
C ALA A 438 -21.20 -6.08 1.45
N SER A 439 -20.26 -6.72 0.76
CA SER A 439 -19.50 -6.07 -0.32
C SER A 439 -20.37 -5.62 -1.48
N ILE A 440 -21.39 -6.39 -1.88
CA ILE A 440 -22.36 -5.99 -2.90
C ILE A 440 -23.19 -4.79 -2.41
N GLY A 441 -23.61 -4.80 -1.14
CA GLY A 441 -24.35 -3.69 -0.52
C GLY A 441 -23.58 -2.37 -0.46
N LEU A 442 -22.25 -2.43 -0.46
CA LEU A 442 -21.36 -1.27 -0.48
C LEU A 442 -21.11 -0.71 -1.90
N THR A 443 -21.68 -1.33 -2.92
CA THR A 443 -21.66 -0.79 -4.30
C THR A 443 -22.84 0.16 -4.52
N GLU A 444 -22.90 0.83 -5.67
CA GLU A 444 -24.08 1.61 -6.09
C GLU A 444 -24.98 0.86 -7.09
N THR A 445 -25.04 -0.49 -6.98
CA THR A 445 -25.77 -1.30 -7.95
C THR A 445 -27.26 -0.97 -7.98
N LYS A 446 -27.80 -0.85 -9.20
CA LYS A 446 -29.23 -0.65 -9.48
C LYS A 446 -29.87 -1.84 -10.19
N ASN A 447 -29.15 -2.96 -10.27
CA ASN A 447 -29.64 -4.15 -10.96
C ASN A 447 -30.81 -4.76 -10.18
N GLU A 448 -31.99 -4.83 -10.80
CA GLU A 448 -33.23 -5.27 -10.16
C GLU A 448 -33.15 -6.71 -9.64
N LEU A 449 -32.54 -7.63 -10.39
CA LEU A 449 -32.37 -9.02 -9.96
C LEU A 449 -31.45 -9.16 -8.75
N ILE A 450 -30.39 -8.34 -8.68
CA ILE A 450 -29.53 -8.24 -7.48
C ILE A 450 -30.33 -7.71 -6.29
N ILE A 451 -31.11 -6.65 -6.50
CA ILE A 451 -31.96 -6.04 -5.46
C ILE A 451 -33.00 -7.05 -4.94
N GLU A 452 -33.73 -7.71 -5.83
CA GLU A 452 -34.70 -8.77 -5.49
C GLU A 452 -34.03 -9.91 -4.71
N LYS A 453 -32.83 -10.31 -5.14
CA LYS A 453 -32.06 -11.33 -4.44
C LYS A 453 -31.71 -10.88 -3.02
N ILE A 454 -31.17 -9.69 -2.83
CA ILE A 454 -30.85 -9.13 -1.51
C ILE A 454 -32.10 -9.09 -0.61
N ILE A 455 -33.25 -8.64 -1.13
CA ILE A 455 -34.51 -8.64 -0.38
C ILE A 455 -34.90 -10.06 0.05
N SER A 456 -34.75 -11.05 -0.82
CA SER A 456 -35.07 -12.45 -0.50
C SER A 456 -34.20 -13.02 0.64
N LEU A 457 -32.97 -12.50 0.80
CA LEU A 457 -32.02 -12.97 1.83
C LEU A 457 -32.46 -12.68 3.26
N LEU A 458 -33.35 -11.71 3.47
CA LEU A 458 -33.98 -11.46 4.77
C LEU A 458 -34.78 -12.68 5.28
N SER A 459 -35.22 -13.56 4.38
CA SER A 459 -35.98 -14.77 4.71
C SER A 459 -35.14 -16.05 4.74
N THR A 460 -33.81 -15.95 4.71
CA THR A 460 -32.91 -17.12 4.76
C THR A 460 -32.77 -17.69 6.18
N GLY A 461 -32.25 -18.92 6.30
CA GLY A 461 -31.98 -19.54 7.60
C GLY A 461 -30.70 -19.04 8.29
N ASP A 462 -29.84 -18.29 7.59
CA ASP A 462 -28.57 -17.81 8.13
C ASP A 462 -28.70 -16.38 8.67
N LYS A 463 -28.67 -16.24 10.00
CA LYS A 463 -28.75 -14.95 10.71
C LYS A 463 -27.69 -13.92 10.28
N THR A 464 -26.51 -14.36 9.86
CA THR A 464 -25.41 -13.49 9.44
C THR A 464 -25.72 -12.92 8.07
N VAL A 465 -26.18 -13.77 7.15
CA VAL A 465 -26.64 -13.34 5.81
C VAL A 465 -27.86 -12.43 5.92
N GLN A 466 -28.84 -12.75 6.77
CA GLN A 466 -30.00 -11.88 7.04
C GLN A 466 -29.59 -10.49 7.52
N SER A 467 -28.63 -10.44 8.45
CA SER A 467 -28.10 -9.17 8.98
C SER A 467 -27.45 -8.34 7.89
N GLN A 468 -26.60 -8.96 7.06
CA GLN A 468 -25.93 -8.25 5.96
C GLN A 468 -26.90 -7.86 4.85
N ALA A 469 -27.95 -8.63 4.61
CA ALA A 469 -29.01 -8.25 3.68
C ALA A 469 -29.76 -7.00 4.17
N ALA A 470 -30.08 -6.92 5.46
CA ALA A 470 -30.70 -5.71 6.04
C ALA A 470 -29.79 -4.48 5.91
N ILE A 471 -28.49 -4.63 6.19
CA ILE A 471 -27.49 -3.57 6.04
C ILE A 471 -27.40 -3.14 4.56
N ALA A 472 -27.25 -4.08 3.64
CA ALA A 472 -27.18 -3.82 2.20
C ALA A 472 -28.43 -3.09 1.67
N ILE A 473 -29.63 -3.45 2.14
CA ILE A 473 -30.87 -2.73 1.81
C ILE A 473 -30.81 -1.28 2.25
N GLY A 474 -30.26 -1.04 3.44
CA GLY A 474 -30.00 0.30 3.94
C GLY A 474 -29.03 1.03 3.02
N ASP A 475 -27.80 0.52 2.89
CA ASP A 475 -26.70 1.14 2.16
C ASP A 475 -27.08 1.49 0.71
N LEU A 476 -27.76 0.56 0.00
CA LEU A 476 -28.26 0.74 -1.36
C LEU A 476 -29.52 1.61 -1.47
N LYS A 477 -30.07 2.08 -0.35
CA LYS A 477 -31.32 2.87 -0.28
C LYS A 477 -32.52 2.18 -0.95
N ILE A 478 -32.65 0.86 -0.78
CA ILE A 478 -33.75 0.08 -1.38
C ILE A 478 -35.05 0.32 -0.58
N SER A 479 -35.91 1.22 -1.08
CA SER A 479 -37.13 1.66 -0.40
C SER A 479 -38.44 1.22 -1.07
N ASN A 480 -38.41 0.23 -1.96
CA ASN A 480 -39.63 -0.27 -2.59
C ASN A 480 -40.55 -0.97 -1.56
N PRO A 481 -41.88 -1.05 -1.81
CA PRO A 481 -42.83 -1.60 -0.85
C PRO A 481 -42.49 -3.02 -0.37
N THR A 482 -42.03 -3.90 -1.27
CA THR A 482 -41.64 -5.28 -0.95
C THR A 482 -40.48 -5.33 0.06
N ALA A 483 -39.46 -4.48 -0.12
CA ALA A 483 -38.34 -4.37 0.80
C ALA A 483 -38.79 -3.89 2.19
N ILE A 484 -39.63 -2.86 2.24
CA ILE A 484 -40.17 -2.32 3.51
C ILE A 484 -41.01 -3.38 4.23
N GLU A 485 -41.88 -4.10 3.53
CA GLU A 485 -42.69 -5.17 4.11
C GLU A 485 -41.81 -6.29 4.68
N LYS A 486 -40.77 -6.71 3.95
CA LYS A 486 -39.84 -7.75 4.40
C LYS A 486 -39.01 -7.30 5.61
N LEU A 487 -38.55 -6.04 5.64
CA LEU A 487 -37.90 -5.46 6.81
C LEU A 487 -38.84 -5.46 8.02
N ILE A 488 -40.08 -4.97 7.87
CA ILE A 488 -41.08 -4.96 8.95
C ILE A 488 -41.34 -6.38 9.47
N SER A 489 -41.52 -7.37 8.59
CA SER A 489 -41.74 -8.77 8.97
C SER A 489 -40.54 -9.33 9.75
N GLY A 490 -39.33 -9.01 9.31
CA GLY A 490 -38.08 -9.44 9.95
C GLY A 490 -37.85 -8.85 11.36
N LEU A 491 -38.61 -7.84 11.79
CA LEU A 491 -38.61 -7.40 13.20
C LEU A 491 -39.12 -8.48 14.18
N ASN A 492 -39.72 -9.58 13.69
CA ASN A 492 -40.06 -10.74 14.52
C ASN A 492 -38.98 -11.84 14.49
N ASN A 493 -37.80 -11.59 13.90
CA ASN A 493 -36.73 -12.58 13.82
C ASN A 493 -36.27 -13.01 15.23
N PRO A 494 -36.03 -14.32 15.47
CA PRO A 494 -35.60 -14.79 16.79
C PRO A 494 -34.26 -14.19 17.24
N ASN A 495 -33.38 -13.83 16.30
CA ASN A 495 -32.08 -13.27 16.58
C ASN A 495 -32.12 -11.73 16.71
N TYR A 496 -31.74 -11.21 17.87
CA TYR A 496 -31.76 -9.77 18.13
C TYR A 496 -30.79 -8.96 17.26
N PHE A 497 -29.65 -9.54 16.83
CA PHE A 497 -28.72 -8.88 15.91
C PHE A 497 -29.35 -8.68 14.52
N VAL A 498 -30.21 -9.58 14.07
CA VAL A 498 -30.96 -9.37 12.83
C VAL A 498 -31.96 -8.24 13.02
N ARG A 499 -32.71 -8.26 14.13
CA ARG A 499 -33.71 -7.21 14.42
C ARG A 499 -33.10 -5.81 14.51
N ILE A 500 -31.97 -5.64 15.20
CA ILE A 500 -31.31 -4.33 15.32
C ILE A 500 -30.81 -3.81 13.97
N ASN A 501 -30.26 -4.68 13.12
CA ASN A 501 -29.81 -4.30 11.77
C ASN A 501 -30.99 -3.94 10.85
N ILE A 502 -32.12 -4.60 11.00
CA ILE A 502 -33.38 -4.23 10.31
C ILE A 502 -33.86 -2.85 10.76
N ILE A 503 -33.87 -2.56 12.06
CA ILE A 503 -34.23 -1.21 12.55
C ILE A 503 -33.27 -0.16 12.03
N ASN A 504 -31.96 -0.43 12.04
CA ASN A 504 -30.95 0.48 11.52
C ASN A 504 -31.14 0.74 10.02
N SER A 505 -31.47 -0.30 9.25
CA SER A 505 -31.82 -0.20 7.83
C SER A 505 -33.02 0.72 7.63
N LEU A 506 -34.14 0.47 8.32
CA LEU A 506 -35.35 1.33 8.28
C LEU A 506 -35.02 2.78 8.68
N ASN A 507 -34.18 2.97 9.70
CA ASN A 507 -33.69 4.27 10.13
C ASN A 507 -32.93 5.00 9.03
N TYR A 508 -32.08 4.29 8.29
CA TYR A 508 -31.25 4.86 7.24
C TYR A 508 -32.04 5.13 5.94
N LEU A 509 -33.04 4.30 5.64
CA LEU A 509 -33.98 4.52 4.53
C LEU A 509 -34.83 5.78 4.73
N ASN A 510 -35.14 6.13 5.98
CA ASN A 510 -35.89 7.33 6.34
C ASN A 510 -37.25 7.45 5.60
N VAL A 511 -37.93 6.32 5.42
CA VAL A 511 -39.23 6.25 4.73
C VAL A 511 -40.35 6.54 5.74
N GLU A 512 -41.01 7.69 5.60
CA GLU A 512 -42.16 8.04 6.43
C GLU A 512 -43.39 7.23 6.01
N ASN A 513 -43.56 6.06 6.64
CA ASN A 513 -44.62 5.11 6.36
C ASN A 513 -45.29 4.68 7.67
N ALA A 514 -46.63 4.75 7.73
CA ALA A 514 -47.39 4.42 8.93
C ALA A 514 -47.12 2.99 9.44
N SER A 515 -46.92 2.02 8.55
CA SER A 515 -46.58 0.64 8.91
C SER A 515 -45.19 0.54 9.55
N VAL A 516 -44.21 1.33 9.09
CA VAL A 516 -42.87 1.39 9.71
C VAL A 516 -42.96 1.97 11.12
N VAL A 517 -43.73 3.04 11.31
CA VAL A 517 -43.94 3.66 12.62
C VAL A 517 -44.66 2.71 13.56
N GLN A 518 -45.73 2.05 13.12
CA GLN A 518 -46.46 1.07 13.93
C GLN A 518 -45.58 -0.13 14.31
N ALA A 519 -44.76 -0.61 13.38
CA ALA A 519 -43.81 -1.68 13.65
C ALA A 519 -42.76 -1.25 14.68
N GLY A 520 -42.19 -0.05 14.54
CA GLY A 520 -41.25 0.53 15.50
C GLY A 520 -41.87 0.69 16.90
N LEU A 521 -43.10 1.19 16.99
CA LEU A 521 -43.86 1.31 18.25
C LEU A 521 -44.12 -0.06 18.89
N LYS A 522 -44.49 -1.08 18.10
CA LYS A 522 -44.65 -2.46 18.58
C LYS A 522 -43.32 -2.99 19.12
N THR A 523 -42.23 -2.84 18.38
CA THR A 523 -40.89 -3.30 18.78
C THR A 523 -40.42 -2.60 20.06
N LEU A 524 -40.62 -1.29 20.17
CA LEU A 524 -40.34 -0.54 21.39
C LEU A 524 -41.09 -1.13 22.60
N LYS A 525 -42.37 -1.47 22.44
CA LYS A 525 -43.20 -1.97 23.53
C LYS A 525 -42.83 -3.39 23.98
N SER A 526 -42.45 -4.27 23.06
CA SER A 526 -42.41 -5.72 23.34
C SER A 526 -41.10 -6.44 23.05
N ASP A 527 -40.07 -5.79 22.49
CA ASP A 527 -38.82 -6.49 22.21
C ASP A 527 -38.09 -6.86 23.51
N PRO A 528 -37.63 -8.12 23.68
CA PRO A 528 -36.92 -8.53 24.88
C PRO A 528 -35.53 -7.88 25.00
N ASN A 529 -34.91 -7.50 23.88
CA ASN A 529 -33.57 -6.92 23.88
C ASN A 529 -33.64 -5.38 23.97
N ASP A 530 -32.90 -4.81 24.91
CA ASP A 530 -32.92 -3.38 25.19
C ASP A 530 -32.25 -2.53 24.09
N GLU A 531 -31.24 -3.06 23.39
CA GLU A 531 -30.63 -2.36 22.26
C GLU A 531 -31.60 -2.24 21.08
N VAL A 532 -32.40 -3.28 20.83
CA VAL A 532 -33.46 -3.25 19.82
C VAL A 532 -34.55 -2.24 20.21
N ARG A 533 -34.99 -2.21 21.48
CA ARG A 533 -35.93 -1.19 21.97
C ARG A 533 -35.36 0.22 21.85
N ALA A 534 -34.09 0.42 22.21
CA ALA A 534 -33.43 1.72 22.12
C ALA A 534 -33.31 2.21 20.66
N ALA A 535 -33.04 1.31 19.71
CA ALA A 535 -33.02 1.62 18.28
C ALA A 535 -34.44 1.93 17.74
N ALA A 536 -35.47 1.25 18.25
CA ALA A 536 -36.86 1.52 17.91
C ALA A 536 -37.30 2.93 18.31
N ILE A 537 -36.85 3.45 19.46
CA ILE A 537 -37.07 4.86 19.84
C ILE A 537 -36.53 5.79 18.76
N VAL A 538 -35.29 5.57 18.32
CA VAL A 538 -34.66 6.41 17.29
C VAL A 538 -35.47 6.39 16.00
N LEU A 539 -35.99 5.21 15.59
CA LEU A 539 -36.83 5.06 14.41
C LEU A 539 -38.12 5.86 14.51
N VAL A 540 -38.90 5.65 15.58
CA VAL A 540 -40.19 6.33 15.77
C VAL A 540 -40.00 7.84 15.91
N SER A 541 -38.92 8.27 16.55
CA SER A 541 -38.59 9.68 16.79
C SER A 541 -38.34 10.50 15.53
N LYS A 542 -38.09 9.86 14.38
CA LYS A 542 -37.85 10.56 13.11
C LYS A 542 -39.14 11.05 12.44
N PHE A 543 -40.28 10.45 12.76
CA PHE A 543 -41.49 10.62 11.96
C PHE A 543 -42.57 11.35 12.74
N LYS A 544 -43.14 12.39 12.13
CA LYS A 544 -44.25 13.17 12.73
C LYS A 544 -45.52 12.33 12.84
N THR A 545 -45.66 11.34 11.96
CA THR A 545 -46.78 10.38 11.91
C THR A 545 -46.93 9.49 13.14
N ALA A 546 -45.99 9.50 14.09
CA ALA A 546 -46.16 8.84 15.39
C ALA A 546 -47.37 9.38 16.19
N GLY A 547 -47.72 10.66 16.00
CA GLY A 547 -48.87 11.28 16.63
C GLY A 547 -48.85 11.23 18.17
N GLU A 548 -49.99 11.55 18.78
CA GLU A 548 -50.14 11.56 20.25
C GLU A 548 -49.93 10.18 20.87
N ASN A 549 -50.44 9.12 20.23
CA ASN A 549 -50.27 7.75 20.72
C ASN A 549 -48.79 7.32 20.74
N GLY A 550 -48.01 7.71 19.73
CA GLY A 550 -46.57 7.46 19.73
C GLY A 550 -45.84 8.24 20.82
N LEU A 551 -46.24 9.49 21.08
CA LEU A 551 -45.71 10.28 22.19
C LEU A 551 -45.99 9.62 23.54
N ILE A 552 -47.19 9.08 23.76
CA ILE A 552 -47.56 8.38 24.99
C ILE A 552 -46.65 7.16 25.21
N GLN A 553 -46.46 6.32 24.19
CA GLN A 553 -45.59 5.14 24.30
C GLN A 553 -44.12 5.50 24.53
N LEU A 554 -43.65 6.59 23.93
CA LEU A 554 -42.31 7.14 24.21
C LEU A 554 -42.21 7.65 25.65
N GLY A 555 -43.26 8.28 26.18
CA GLY A 555 -43.36 8.63 27.59
C GLY A 555 -43.30 7.40 28.51
N GLU A 556 -44.02 6.33 28.19
CA GLU A 556 -43.97 5.07 28.96
C GLU A 556 -42.56 4.45 28.98
N SER A 557 -41.77 4.65 27.92
CA SER A 557 -40.39 4.16 27.81
C SER A 557 -39.42 4.81 28.79
N LEU A 558 -39.80 5.91 29.47
CA LEU A 558 -39.06 6.46 30.62
C LEU A 558 -39.07 5.52 31.84
N LYS A 559 -39.90 4.47 31.82
CA LYS A 559 -39.97 3.45 32.87
C LYS A 559 -39.27 2.14 32.47
N ASP A 560 -38.62 2.10 31.31
CA ASP A 560 -37.93 0.90 30.84
C ASP A 560 -36.80 0.48 31.80
N SER A 561 -36.54 -0.82 31.93
CA SER A 561 -35.49 -1.32 32.80
C SER A 561 -34.09 -0.89 32.35
N SER A 562 -33.88 -0.68 31.05
CA SER A 562 -32.60 -0.24 30.49
C SER A 562 -32.48 1.28 30.47
N TRP A 563 -31.41 1.78 31.07
CA TRP A 563 -31.11 3.21 31.06
C TRP A 563 -30.89 3.76 29.64
N LYS A 564 -30.42 2.94 28.69
CA LYS A 564 -30.24 3.35 27.27
C LYS A 564 -31.58 3.70 26.64
N VAL A 565 -32.62 2.90 26.91
CA VAL A 565 -33.98 3.10 26.41
C VAL A 565 -34.58 4.35 27.05
N ARG A 566 -34.52 4.47 28.38
CA ARG A 566 -35.00 5.65 29.11
C ARG A 566 -34.34 6.93 28.64
N LYS A 567 -33.02 6.91 28.45
CA LYS A 567 -32.24 8.06 27.97
C LYS A 567 -32.68 8.46 26.57
N ASN A 568 -32.81 7.52 25.64
CA ASN A 568 -33.24 7.82 24.28
C ASN A 568 -34.67 8.39 24.24
N ALA A 569 -35.56 7.89 25.09
CA ALA A 569 -36.91 8.42 25.25
C ALA A 569 -36.89 9.87 25.76
N ALA A 570 -36.15 10.13 26.85
CA ALA A 570 -35.99 11.46 27.41
C ALA A 570 -35.37 12.46 26.42
N ASP A 571 -34.34 12.03 25.67
CA ASP A 571 -33.67 12.82 24.63
C ASP A 571 -34.63 13.25 23.51
N PHE A 572 -35.54 12.36 23.11
CA PHE A 572 -36.54 12.69 22.11
C PHE A 572 -37.58 13.65 22.67
N LEU A 573 -38.10 13.33 23.87
CA LEU A 573 -39.08 14.16 24.57
C LEU A 573 -38.53 15.58 24.84
N SER A 574 -37.21 15.74 24.98
CA SER A 574 -36.57 17.05 25.12
C SER A 574 -36.57 17.90 23.85
N ARG A 575 -37.00 17.35 22.71
CA ARG A 575 -37.01 18.03 21.40
C ARG A 575 -38.43 18.34 20.92
N VAL A 576 -39.46 17.79 21.55
CA VAL A 576 -40.87 17.97 21.16
C VAL A 576 -41.64 18.78 22.19
N GLU A 577 -42.74 19.38 21.75
CA GLU A 577 -43.74 19.97 22.66
C GLU A 577 -44.63 18.85 23.20
N ILE A 578 -44.81 18.83 24.51
CA ILE A 578 -45.55 17.79 25.24
C ILE A 578 -46.73 18.48 25.92
N LYS A 579 -47.94 18.15 25.48
CA LYS A 579 -49.19 18.63 26.11
C LYS A 579 -49.78 17.61 27.07
N ASN A 580 -49.35 16.35 26.96
CA ASN A 580 -49.85 15.26 27.77
C ASN A 580 -49.25 15.31 29.19
N MET A 581 -50.09 15.58 30.18
CA MET A 581 -49.67 15.70 31.59
C MET A 581 -49.07 14.40 32.14
N THR A 582 -49.50 13.24 31.63
CA THR A 582 -48.93 11.94 32.04
C THR A 582 -47.47 11.83 31.63
N ILE A 583 -47.11 12.25 30.41
CA ILE A 583 -45.72 12.26 29.94
C ILE A 583 -44.88 13.24 30.77
N ILE A 584 -45.39 14.44 31.06
CA ILE A 584 -44.70 15.41 31.93
C ILE A 584 -44.48 14.82 33.33
N SER A 585 -45.47 14.11 33.88
CA SER A 585 -45.34 13.42 35.17
C SER A 585 -44.24 12.35 35.15
N TYR A 586 -44.11 11.59 34.05
CA TYR A 586 -43.03 10.62 33.87
C TYR A 586 -41.65 11.28 33.78
N LEU A 587 -41.55 12.43 33.11
CA LEU A 587 -40.31 13.22 33.06
C LEU A 587 -39.90 13.72 34.46
N ILE A 588 -40.86 14.16 35.29
CA ILE A 588 -40.59 14.55 36.68
C ILE A 588 -40.06 13.34 37.47
N ASP A 589 -40.69 12.18 37.34
CA ASP A 589 -40.21 10.97 38.04
C ASP A 589 -38.82 10.54 37.53
N GLY A 590 -38.52 10.75 36.25
CA GLY A 590 -37.19 10.52 35.64
C GLY A 590 -36.07 11.42 36.17
N LEU A 591 -36.36 12.48 36.93
CA LEU A 591 -35.32 13.25 37.64
C LEU A 591 -34.68 12.46 38.80
N ALA A 592 -35.37 11.43 39.29
CA ALA A 592 -34.83 10.50 40.29
C ALA A 592 -34.07 9.31 39.69
N ASP A 593 -33.95 9.20 38.37
CA ASP A 593 -33.36 8.04 37.69
C ASP A 593 -31.91 7.77 38.13
N ASP A 594 -31.49 6.53 38.37
CA ASP A 594 -30.11 6.25 38.81
C ASP A 594 -29.04 6.68 37.77
N ASN A 595 -29.41 6.78 36.49
CA ASN A 595 -28.50 7.18 35.43
C ASN A 595 -28.45 8.71 35.23
N PHE A 596 -27.25 9.28 35.32
CA PHE A 596 -27.00 10.70 35.15
C PHE A 596 -27.51 11.28 33.82
N TYR A 597 -27.34 10.56 32.71
CA TYR A 597 -27.78 11.04 31.39
C TYR A 597 -29.30 11.07 31.28
N VAL A 598 -30.01 10.12 31.91
CA VAL A 598 -31.47 10.13 31.95
C VAL A 598 -31.96 11.35 32.72
N LYS A 599 -31.41 11.62 33.91
CA LYS A 599 -31.77 12.82 34.72
C LYS A 599 -31.62 14.09 33.90
N MET A 600 -30.46 14.27 33.26
CA MET A 600 -30.15 15.45 32.46
C MET A 600 -31.13 15.65 31.30
N SER A 601 -31.46 14.58 30.58
CA SER A 601 -32.39 14.64 29.45
C SER A 601 -33.82 14.91 29.91
N CYS A 602 -34.24 14.35 31.05
CA CYS A 602 -35.52 14.65 31.69
C CYS A 602 -35.62 16.12 32.12
N GLU A 603 -34.58 16.67 32.76
CA GLU A 603 -34.51 18.09 33.13
C GLU A 603 -34.60 18.99 31.89
N SER A 604 -33.87 18.63 30.82
CA SER A 604 -33.93 19.35 29.53
C SER A 604 -35.33 19.33 28.92
N ALA A 605 -36.01 18.19 28.98
CA ALA A 605 -37.37 18.05 28.47
C ALA A 605 -38.40 18.84 29.28
N LEU A 606 -38.29 18.85 30.60
CA LEU A 606 -39.13 19.68 31.47
C LEU A 606 -38.89 21.17 31.20
N ARG A 607 -37.63 21.58 31.00
CA ARG A 607 -37.30 22.97 30.65
C ARG A 607 -37.94 23.41 29.34
N LYS A 608 -37.91 22.55 28.31
CA LYS A 608 -38.57 22.84 27.03
C LYS A 608 -40.09 22.97 27.20
N ASN A 609 -40.69 22.19 28.10
CA ASN A 609 -42.14 22.09 28.28
C ASN A 609 -42.65 22.82 29.53
N LYS A 610 -41.87 23.76 30.09
CA LYS A 610 -42.16 24.40 31.38
C LYS A 610 -43.50 25.13 31.44
N ASN A 611 -43.94 25.69 30.30
CA ASN A 611 -45.20 26.42 30.19
C ASN A 611 -46.41 25.48 30.17
N ASN A 612 -46.20 24.18 29.99
CA ASN A 612 -47.26 23.18 29.92
C ASN A 612 -47.48 22.46 31.26
N LEU A 613 -46.77 22.82 32.34
CA LEU A 613 -47.00 22.24 33.66
C LEU A 613 -48.26 22.85 34.29
N ASN A 614 -49.22 22.01 34.66
CA ASN A 614 -50.33 22.40 35.53
C ASN A 614 -49.86 22.57 36.99
N ASP A 615 -50.71 23.14 37.85
CA ASP A 615 -50.33 23.46 39.23
C ASP A 615 -50.03 22.22 40.08
N GLU A 616 -50.69 21.09 39.80
CA GLU A 616 -50.40 19.80 40.42
C GLU A 616 -48.96 19.35 40.13
N LEU A 617 -48.54 19.38 38.87
CA LEU A 617 -47.20 18.97 38.45
C LEU A 617 -46.13 19.97 38.89
N LYS A 618 -46.43 21.27 38.93
CA LYS A 618 -45.54 22.27 39.54
C LYS A 618 -45.30 21.96 41.01
N ASN A 619 -46.35 21.63 41.77
CA ASN A 619 -46.24 21.23 43.17
C ASN A 619 -45.47 19.91 43.33
N LYS A 620 -45.72 18.91 42.48
CA LYS A 620 -44.94 17.65 42.46
C LYS A 620 -43.45 17.91 42.23
N LEU A 621 -43.10 18.74 41.25
CA LEU A 621 -41.71 19.11 40.94
C LEU A 621 -41.07 19.88 42.10
N LYS A 622 -41.76 20.88 42.65
CA LYS A 622 -41.28 21.68 43.80
C LYS A 622 -40.99 20.81 45.02
N ASN A 623 -41.88 19.87 45.33
CA ASN A 623 -41.77 19.02 46.53
C ASN A 623 -40.68 17.95 46.38
N LYS A 624 -40.58 17.30 45.21
CA LYS A 624 -39.60 16.22 45.00
C LYS A 624 -38.21 16.72 44.59
N PHE A 625 -38.13 17.80 43.81
CA PHE A 625 -36.90 18.30 43.19
C PHE A 625 -36.83 19.84 43.25
N PRO A 626 -36.71 20.44 44.45
CA PRO A 626 -36.76 21.90 44.64
C PRO A 626 -35.71 22.66 43.84
N GLU A 627 -34.51 22.08 43.67
CA GLU A 627 -33.43 22.69 42.89
C GLU A 627 -33.70 22.71 41.39
N VAL A 628 -34.38 21.69 40.85
CA VAL A 628 -34.81 21.69 39.44
C VAL A 628 -35.97 22.66 39.26
N HIS A 629 -36.93 22.69 40.19
CA HIS A 629 -38.05 23.65 40.15
C HIS A 629 -37.58 25.11 40.10
N LYS A 630 -36.55 25.49 40.88
CA LYS A 630 -35.98 26.84 40.85
C LYS A 630 -35.34 27.23 39.51
N LYS A 631 -34.88 26.25 38.73
CA LYS A 631 -34.20 26.47 37.44
C LYS A 631 -35.16 26.58 36.26
N LEU A 632 -36.38 26.05 36.37
CA LEU A 632 -37.40 26.06 35.32
C LEU A 632 -38.27 27.32 35.41
#